data_AF-A0A239I004-F1
#
_entry.id   AF-A0A239I004-F1
#
_cell.length_a   1.000
_cell.length_b   1.000
_cell.length_c   1.000
_cell.angle_alpha   90.00
_cell.angle_beta   90.00
_cell.angle_gamma   90.00
#
_symmetry.space_group_name_H-M   'P 1'
#
loop_
_entity.id
_entity.type
_entity.pdbx_description
1 polymer ?
#
loop_
_entity_poly.entity_id
_entity_poly.type
_entity_poly.pdbx_seq_one_letter_code
_entity_poly.pdbx_strand_id
1 'polypeptide(L)'
;MSGQSRSIEAILKDRLEVTLQIAEANTTQLRLNQKASGMMVLDLKDERDGVAESAHEDEQARNDAARDANLNKITDLEKKLSALDEELETVITKER
;
A
#
# COMPACT_ATOMS: atom_id res chain seq x y z
N MET A 1 3.07 -10.00 -32.52
CA MET A 1 2.48 -8.65 -32.57
C MET A 1 3.62 -7.65 -32.57
N SER A 2 3.62 -6.71 -33.51
CA SER A 2 4.74 -5.79 -33.79
C SER A 2 5.21 -5.07 -32.52
N GLY A 3 6.48 -5.29 -32.16
CA GLY A 3 7.15 -4.74 -30.99
C GLY A 3 7.46 -3.25 -31.13
N GLN A 4 6.43 -2.41 -31.14
CA GLN A 4 6.62 -0.99 -30.86
C GLN A 4 6.80 -0.85 -29.35
N SER A 5 8.03 -0.55 -28.93
CA SER A 5 8.32 -0.08 -27.58
C SER A 5 7.38 1.09 -27.26
N ARG A 6 6.82 1.12 -26.04
CA ARG A 6 6.03 2.25 -25.57
C ARG A 6 6.87 3.53 -25.60
N SER A 7 6.23 4.68 -25.80
CA SER A 7 6.94 5.96 -25.73
C SER A 7 7.40 6.25 -24.29
N ILE A 8 8.53 6.94 -24.16
CA ILE A 8 9.06 7.40 -22.87
C ILE A 8 7.99 8.17 -22.09
N GLU A 9 7.26 9.07 -22.75
CA GLU A 9 6.17 9.83 -22.13
C GLU A 9 5.09 8.93 -21.52
N ALA A 10 4.69 7.86 -22.22
CA ALA A 10 3.69 6.93 -21.72
C ALA A 10 4.19 6.16 -20.50
N ILE A 11 5.47 5.76 -20.48
CA ILE A 11 6.07 5.06 -19.33
C ILE A 11 6.16 6.01 -18.13
N LEU A 12 6.59 7.26 -18.33
CA LEU A 12 6.67 8.27 -17.27
C LEU A 12 5.29 8.61 -16.68
N LYS A 13 4.24 8.65 -17.50
CA LYS A 13 2.87 8.88 -17.04
C LYS A 13 2.39 7.76 -16.12
N ASP A 14 2.59 6.49 -16.53
CA ASP A 14 2.24 5.34 -15.70
C ASP A 14 3.05 5.33 -14.39
N ARG A 15 4.33 5.68 -14.46
CA ARG A 15 5.21 5.75 -13.29
C ARG A 15 4.73 6.78 -12.27
N LEU A 16 4.31 7.96 -12.74
CA LEU A 16 3.72 8.99 -11.89
C LEU A 16 2.43 8.47 -11.24
N GLU A 17 1.57 7.83 -12.01
CA GLU A 17 0.31 7.27 -11.50
C GLU A 17 0.55 6.21 -10.42
N VAL A 18 1.47 5.26 -10.65
CA VAL A 18 1.84 4.24 -9.66
C VAL A 18 2.43 4.90 -8.40
N THR A 19 3.25 5.94 -8.54
CA THR A 19 3.81 6.67 -7.40
C THR A 19 2.72 7.33 -6.56
N LEU A 20 1.72 7.94 -7.20
CA LEU A 20 0.56 8.52 -6.51
C LEU A 20 -0.27 7.45 -5.79
N GLN A 21 -0.48 6.29 -6.43
CA GLN A 21 -1.18 5.16 -5.81
C GLN A 21 -0.43 4.59 -4.59
N ILE A 22 0.91 4.54 -4.63
CA ILE A 22 1.73 4.17 -3.47
C ILE A 22 1.56 5.18 -2.34
N ALA A 23 1.57 6.48 -2.65
CA ALA A 23 1.39 7.52 -1.63
C ALA A 23 0.01 7.42 -0.95
N GLU A 24 -1.05 7.15 -1.72
CA GLU A 24 -2.40 6.90 -1.19
C GLU A 24 -2.44 5.64 -0.30
N ALA A 25 -1.82 4.54 -0.75
CA ALA A 25 -1.76 3.30 -0.01
C ALA A 25 -0.96 3.46 1.30
N ASN A 26 0.14 4.22 1.29
CA ASN A 26 0.91 4.54 2.49
C ASN A 26 0.11 5.38 3.48
N THR A 27 -0.65 6.36 2.99
CA THR A 27 -1.56 7.15 3.84
C THR A 27 -2.63 6.27 4.48
N THR A 28 -3.17 5.33 3.70
CA THR A 28 -4.12 4.33 4.21
C THR A 28 -3.48 3.45 5.28
N GLN A 29 -2.24 3.00 5.08
CA GLN A 29 -1.52 2.19 6.05
C GLN A 29 -1.31 2.93 7.38
N LEU A 30 -0.92 4.20 7.31
CA LEU A 30 -0.76 5.05 8.50
C LEU A 30 -2.07 5.18 9.28
N ARG A 31 -3.19 5.40 8.59
CA ARG A 31 -4.52 5.49 9.22
C ARG A 31 -4.92 4.17 9.89
N LEU A 32 -4.67 3.03 9.25
CA LEU A 32 -4.97 1.71 9.81
C LEU A 32 -4.09 1.39 11.03
N ASN A 33 -2.81 1.79 11.00
CA ASN A 33 -1.91 1.68 12.15
C ASN A 33 -2.40 2.53 13.33
N GLN A 34 -2.82 3.78 13.07
CA GLN A 34 -3.39 4.65 14.11
C GLN A 34 -4.66 4.04 14.73
N LYS A 35 -5.52 3.44 13.91
CA LYS A 35 -6.71 2.74 14.40
C LYS A 35 -6.34 1.56 15.30
N ALA A 36 -5.35 0.74 14.90
CA ALA A 36 -4.85 -0.36 15.72
C ALA A 36 -4.32 0.12 17.08
N SER A 37 -3.50 1.18 17.08
CA SER A 37 -2.99 1.77 18.32
C SER A 37 -4.11 2.32 19.20
N GLY A 38 -5.14 2.94 18.61
CA GLY A 38 -6.31 3.41 19.34
C GLY A 38 -7.09 2.27 20.01
N MET A 39 -7.34 1.17 19.29
CA MET A 39 -8.03 -0.01 19.84
C MET A 39 -7.23 -0.64 20.98
N MET A 40 -5.90 -0.79 20.82
CA MET A 40 -5.03 -1.30 21.88
C MET A 40 -5.12 -0.48 23.17
N VAL A 41 -5.22 0.85 23.07
CA VAL A 41 -5.40 1.72 24.25
C VAL A 41 -6.76 1.51 24.92
N LEU A 42 -7.81 1.27 24.13
CA LEU A 42 -9.14 0.96 24.66
C LEU A 42 -9.15 -0.40 25.35
N ASP A 43 -8.53 -1.43 24.76
CA ASP A 43 -8.44 -2.76 25.37
C ASP A 43 -7.70 -2.72 26.72
N LEU A 44 -6.58 -1.98 26.80
CA LEU A 44 -5.86 -1.77 28.06
C LEU A 44 -6.70 -1.06 29.12
N LYS A 45 -7.59 -0.16 28.70
CA LYS A 45 -8.51 0.54 29.59
C LYS A 45 -9.59 -0.42 30.10
N ASP A 46 -10.16 -1.23 29.21
CA ASP A 46 -11.18 -2.22 29.54
C ASP A 46 -10.65 -3.28 30.52
N GLU A 47 -9.42 -3.76 30.29
CA GLU A 47 -8.71 -4.66 31.20
C GLU A 47 -8.54 -4.03 32.60
N ARG A 48 -8.10 -2.77 32.66
CA ARG A 48 -7.95 -2.03 33.92
C ARG A 48 -9.29 -1.81 34.63
N ASP A 49 -10.35 -1.57 33.87
CA ASP A 49 -11.69 -1.31 34.39
C ASP A 49 -12.45 -2.63 34.72
N GLY A 50 -11.82 -3.80 34.51
CA GLY A 50 -12.34 -5.11 34.87
C GLY A 50 -13.40 -5.65 33.91
N VAL A 51 -13.43 -5.15 32.67
CA VAL A 51 -14.33 -5.62 31.61
C VAL A 51 -13.77 -6.93 31.05
N ALA A 52 -14.56 -8.01 31.13
CA ALA A 52 -14.10 -9.36 30.83
C ALA A 52 -14.12 -9.73 29.33
N GLU A 53 -14.83 -8.98 28.50
CA GLU A 53 -15.02 -9.26 27.07
C GLU A 53 -14.69 -7.99 26.29
N SER A 54 -13.60 -8.00 25.51
CA SER A 54 -13.26 -6.84 24.68
C SER A 54 -14.30 -6.72 23.57
N ALA A 55 -15.01 -5.58 23.56
CA ALA A 55 -15.97 -5.27 22.50
C ALA A 55 -15.30 -4.98 21.15
N HIS A 56 -13.97 -5.11 21.05
CA HIS A 56 -13.18 -4.65 19.92
C HIS A 56 -12.53 -5.77 19.10
N GLU A 57 -12.62 -7.04 19.51
CA GLU A 57 -11.96 -8.17 18.82
C GLU A 57 -12.33 -8.25 17.33
N ASP A 58 -13.63 -8.18 17.00
CA ASP A 58 -14.11 -8.20 15.61
C ASP A 58 -13.58 -7.01 14.80
N GLU A 59 -13.51 -5.84 15.42
CA GLU A 59 -13.06 -4.62 14.76
C GLU A 59 -11.54 -4.61 14.57
N GLN A 60 -10.80 -5.21 15.51
CA GLN A 60 -9.36 -5.45 15.43
C GLN A 60 -9.05 -6.42 14.30
N ALA A 61 -9.75 -7.55 14.23
CA ALA A 61 -9.59 -8.53 13.15
C ALA A 61 -9.86 -7.92 11.77
N ARG A 62 -10.91 -7.11 11.62
CA ARG A 62 -11.19 -6.37 10.37
C ARG A 62 -10.08 -5.38 10.02
N ASN A 63 -9.56 -4.66 11.02
CA ASN A 63 -8.50 -3.69 10.80
C ASN A 63 -7.19 -4.37 10.39
N ASP A 64 -6.85 -5.50 11.00
CA ASP A 64 -5.65 -6.25 10.67
C ASP A 64 -5.74 -6.87 9.27
N ALA A 65 -6.89 -7.45 8.90
CA ALA A 65 -7.14 -7.89 7.53
C ALA A 65 -7.00 -6.75 6.51
N ALA A 66 -7.48 -5.55 6.84
CA ALA A 66 -7.31 -4.37 5.99
C ALA A 66 -5.83 -3.91 5.89
N ARG A 67 -5.05 -4.04 6.97
CA ARG A 67 -3.60 -3.74 6.96
C ARG A 67 -2.85 -4.70 6.06
N ASP A 68 -3.13 -6.00 6.17
CA ASP A 68 -2.48 -7.02 5.36
C ASP A 68 -2.82 -6.84 3.88
N ALA A 69 -4.09 -6.60 3.56
CA ALA A 69 -4.52 -6.33 2.19
C ALA A 69 -3.84 -5.08 1.61
N ASN A 70 -3.72 -4.01 2.39
CA ASN A 70 -3.09 -2.77 1.95
C ASN A 70 -1.55 -2.89 1.82
N LEU A 71 -0.90 -3.68 2.67
CA LEU A 71 0.52 -4.02 2.52
C LEU A 71 0.77 -4.80 1.22
N ASN A 72 -0.06 -5.80 0.92
CA ASN A 72 0.03 -6.54 -0.34
C ASN A 72 -0.14 -5.61 -1.55
N LYS A 73 -1.10 -4.67 -1.48
CA LYS A 73 -1.29 -3.63 -2.51
C LYS A 73 -0.02 -2.77 -2.69
N ILE A 74 0.61 -2.34 -1.60
CA ILE A 74 1.87 -1.56 -1.67
C ILE A 74 2.95 -2.38 -2.36
N THR A 75 3.15 -3.63 -1.95
CA THR A 75 4.16 -4.53 -2.55
C THR A 75 3.94 -4.73 -4.05
N ASP A 76 2.70 -4.89 -4.50
CA ASP A 76 2.40 -5.06 -5.92
C ASP A 76 2.62 -3.77 -6.71
N LEU A 77 2.32 -2.61 -6.13
CA LEU A 77 2.62 -1.31 -6.74
C LEU A 77 4.12 -1.05 -6.83
N GLU A 78 4.89 -1.43 -5.82
CA GLU A 78 6.36 -1.33 -5.83
C GLU A 78 6.98 -2.21 -6.92
N LYS A 79 6.50 -3.44 -7.08
CA LYS A 79 6.91 -4.31 -8.20
C LYS A 79 6.58 -3.69 -9.54
N LYS A 80 5.38 -3.11 -9.68
CA LYS A 80 4.96 -2.42 -10.91
C LYS A 80 5.85 -1.20 -11.19
N LEU A 81 6.22 -0.44 -10.17
CA LEU A 81 7.13 0.70 -10.30
C LEU A 81 8.52 0.24 -10.77
N SER A 82 9.06 -0.82 -10.17
CA SER A 82 10.34 -1.42 -10.59
C SER A 82 10.32 -1.86 -12.05
N ALA A 83 9.24 -2.52 -12.49
CA ALA A 83 9.09 -2.95 -13.88
C ALA A 83 9.04 -1.77 -14.86
N LEU A 84 8.38 -0.66 -14.48
CA LEU A 84 8.35 0.56 -15.29
C LEU A 84 9.73 1.24 -15.36
N ASP A 85 10.50 1.19 -14.27
CA ASP A 85 11.88 1.69 -14.24
C ASP A 85 12.80 0.86 -15.17
N GLU A 86 12.68 -0.46 -15.17
CA GLU A 86 13.39 -1.36 -16.08
C GLU A 86 12.99 -1.15 -17.55
N GLU A 87 11.69 -0.95 -17.80
CA GLU A 87 11.16 -0.64 -19.13
C GLU A 87 11.73 0.69 -19.64
N LEU A 88 11.73 1.73 -18.80
CA LEU A 88 12.26 3.04 -19.15
C LEU A 88 13.75 2.98 -19.50
N GLU A 89 14.57 2.30 -18.70
CA GLU A 89 16.00 2.13 -18.97
C GLU A 89 16.24 1.39 -20.30
N THR A 90 15.42 0.37 -20.57
CA THR A 90 15.48 -0.38 -21.84
C THR A 90 15.16 0.50 -23.05
N VAL A 91 14.21 1.44 -22.93
CA VAL A 91 13.88 2.36 -24.02
C VAL A 91 14.97 3.41 -24.21
N ILE A 92 15.45 4.01 -23.12
CA ILE A 92 16.51 5.04 -23.16
C ILE A 92 17.80 4.49 -23.78
N THR A 93 18.20 3.26 -23.42
CA THR A 93 19.39 2.62 -23.97
C THR A 93 19.28 2.28 -25.46
N LYS A 94 18.07 2.03 -25.96
CA LYS A 94 17.81 1.76 -27.40
C LYS A 94 17.78 3.02 -28.27
N GLU A 95 17.53 4.18 -27.68
CA GLU A 95 17.53 5.47 -28.39
C GLU A 95 18.93 6.12 -28.46
N ARG A 96 19.93 5.53 -27.81
CA ARG A 96 21.35 5.94 -27.89
C ARG A 96 22.11 5.18 -28.98
#